data_AF-A0A317YLA6-F1
#
_entry.id   AF-A0A317YLA6-F1
#
_cell.length_a   1.000
_cell.length_b   1.000
_cell.length_c   1.000
_cell.angle_alpha   90.00
_cell.angle_beta   90.00
_cell.angle_gamma   90.00
#
_symmetry.space_group_name_H-M   'P 1'
#
loop_
_entity.id
_entity.type
_entity.pdbx_description
1 polymer ?
#
loop_
_entity_poly.entity_id
_entity_poly.type
_entity_poly.pdbx_seq_one_letter_code
_entity_poly.pdbx_strand_id
1 'polypeptide(L)'
;STSIEAIEAIMAQGLKCCLNASIISRELLTSLHQQLNDFTLLSFCHNYYPRPDTGLSVDLVNKKNELIYQFNPKAQIYGFIVGSGLRGPLHKGLPTIEATRHSHPVVAAKLLQETGVSEVLVGDSLIEIRQAKQLIDFCKHGHFTLCIE
;
A
#
# COMPACT_ATOMS: atom_id res chain seq x y z
N SER A 1 -17.75 -3.91 11.80
CA SER A 1 -17.85 -2.89 10.74
C SER A 1 -16.95 -1.73 11.10
N THR A 2 -16.44 -0.99 10.11
CA THR A 2 -15.79 0.30 10.36
C THR A 2 -16.86 1.28 10.88
N SER A 3 -16.68 1.85 12.07
CA SER A 3 -17.59 2.87 12.62
C SER A 3 -17.29 4.21 11.99
N ILE A 4 -18.30 4.83 11.38
CA ILE A 4 -18.15 6.14 10.74
C ILE A 4 -18.05 7.22 11.81
N GLU A 5 -18.75 7.05 12.93
CA GLU A 5 -18.69 7.94 14.10
C GLU A 5 -17.25 8.01 14.66
N ALA A 6 -16.54 6.87 14.68
CA ALA A 6 -15.12 6.85 15.08
C ALA A 6 -14.23 7.59 14.08
N ILE A 7 -14.51 7.49 12.77
CA ILE A 7 -13.77 8.21 11.72
C ILE A 7 -13.99 9.72 11.88
N GLU A 8 -15.23 10.16 12.03
CA GLU A 8 -15.59 11.56 12.27
C GLU A 8 -14.93 12.11 13.53
N ALA A 9 -14.95 11.35 14.63
CA ALA A 9 -14.32 11.76 15.88
C ALA A 9 -12.79 11.95 15.73
N ILE A 10 -12.11 11.06 15.01
CA ILE A 10 -10.68 11.18 14.70
C ILE A 10 -10.42 12.42 13.84
N MET A 11 -11.21 12.59 12.77
CA MET A 11 -11.06 13.70 11.83
C MET A 11 -11.39 15.06 12.46
N ALA A 12 -12.35 15.12 13.38
CA ALA A 12 -12.68 16.32 14.14
C ALA A 12 -11.51 16.82 15.01
N GLN A 13 -10.55 15.95 15.35
CA GLN A 13 -9.30 16.32 16.02
C GLN A 13 -8.19 16.73 15.02
N GLY A 14 -8.49 16.81 13.72
CA GLY A 14 -7.52 17.11 12.67
C GLY A 14 -6.55 15.96 12.36
N LEU A 15 -6.86 14.74 12.81
CA LEU A 15 -6.01 13.57 12.59
C LEU A 15 -6.42 12.83 11.31
N LYS A 16 -5.42 12.27 10.61
CA LYS A 16 -5.68 11.39 9.47
C LYS A 16 -6.24 10.04 9.92
N CYS A 17 -7.27 9.55 9.24
CA CYS A 17 -7.80 8.22 9.44
C CYS A 17 -7.36 7.29 8.31
N CYS A 18 -6.62 6.23 8.64
CA CYS A 18 -6.13 5.26 7.66
C CYS A 18 -7.04 4.03 7.61
N LEU A 19 -7.70 3.84 6.47
CA LEU A 19 -8.63 2.73 6.23
C LEU A 19 -7.91 1.55 5.57
N ASN A 20 -8.39 0.34 5.85
CA ASN A 20 -7.82 -0.87 5.26
C ASN A 20 -8.24 -1.00 3.78
N ALA A 21 -7.30 -0.78 2.86
CA ALA A 21 -7.55 -0.86 1.43
C ALA A 21 -7.82 -2.30 0.94
N SER A 22 -7.24 -3.30 1.61
CA SER A 22 -7.39 -4.72 1.20
C SER A 22 -8.82 -5.23 1.32
N ILE A 23 -9.62 -4.65 2.23
CA ILE A 23 -11.01 -5.05 2.49
C ILE A 23 -12.01 -3.93 2.25
N ILE A 24 -11.59 -2.80 1.66
CA ILE A 24 -12.50 -1.69 1.38
C ILE A 24 -13.63 -2.17 0.45
N SER A 25 -14.85 -1.71 0.71
CA SER A 25 -16.05 -2.09 -0.06
C SER A 25 -16.75 -0.86 -0.61
N ARG A 26 -17.56 -1.05 -1.66
CA ARG A 26 -18.33 0.04 -2.26
C ARG A 26 -19.37 0.57 -1.29
N GLU A 27 -19.94 -0.30 -0.47
CA GLU A 27 -20.93 0.04 0.56
C GLU A 27 -20.30 0.98 1.58
N LEU A 28 -19.11 0.65 2.11
CA LEU A 28 -18.41 1.52 3.05
C LEU A 28 -18.06 2.87 2.43
N LEU A 29 -17.50 2.90 1.21
CA LEU A 29 -17.16 4.16 0.54
C LEU A 29 -18.39 5.01 0.22
N THR A 30 -19.50 4.39 -0.15
CA THR A 30 -20.79 5.08 -0.35
C THR A 30 -21.27 5.71 0.95
N SER A 31 -21.26 4.97 2.05
CA SER A 31 -21.67 5.50 3.35
C SER A 31 -20.77 6.64 3.81
N LEU A 32 -19.44 6.50 3.64
CA LEU A 32 -18.50 7.59 3.93
C LEU A 32 -18.77 8.82 3.06
N HIS A 33 -19.11 8.63 1.78
CA HIS A 33 -19.37 9.74 0.87
C HIS A 33 -20.67 10.48 1.20
N GLN A 34 -21.63 9.81 1.81
CA GLN A 34 -22.88 10.41 2.25
C GLN A 34 -22.76 11.16 3.60
N GLN A 35 -21.83 10.74 4.46
CA GLN A 35 -21.72 11.27 5.83
C GLN A 35 -20.56 12.27 5.99
N LEU A 36 -19.44 12.04 5.29
CA LEU A 36 -18.25 12.89 5.38
C LEU A 36 -18.24 13.94 4.28
N ASN A 37 -18.09 15.20 4.68
CA ASN A 37 -17.94 16.33 3.75
C ASN A 37 -16.49 16.52 3.26
N ASP A 38 -15.52 15.90 3.92
CA ASP A 38 -14.10 16.05 3.62
C ASP A 38 -13.38 14.70 3.62
N PHE A 39 -12.75 14.36 2.50
CA PHE A 39 -12.00 13.11 2.32
C PHE A 39 -10.48 13.31 2.43
N THR A 40 -10.01 14.54 2.66
CA THR A 40 -8.57 14.87 2.68
C THR A 40 -7.82 14.28 3.87
N LEU A 41 -8.53 14.01 4.97
CA LEU A 41 -8.00 13.33 6.15
C LEU A 41 -8.08 11.80 6.03
N LEU A 42 -8.63 11.25 4.95
CA LEU A 42 -8.63 9.81 4.73
C LEU A 42 -7.41 9.36 3.93
N SER A 43 -6.77 8.30 4.42
CA SER A 43 -5.77 7.54 3.68
C SER A 43 -6.13 6.07 3.64
N PHE A 44 -5.53 5.31 2.73
CA PHE A 44 -5.84 3.90 2.53
C PHE A 44 -4.56 3.08 2.55
N CYS A 45 -4.51 2.01 3.33
CA CYS A 45 -3.32 1.17 3.41
C CYS A 45 -3.71 -0.29 3.21
N HIS A 46 -3.07 -0.95 2.25
CA HIS A 46 -3.19 -2.39 2.09
C HIS A 46 -2.49 -3.11 3.23
N ASN A 47 -2.94 -4.32 3.55
CA ASN A 47 -2.17 -5.20 4.42
C ASN A 47 -0.89 -5.70 3.72
N TYR A 48 0.05 -6.15 4.54
CA TYR A 48 1.12 -7.07 4.14
C TYR A 48 0.76 -8.50 4.57
N TYR A 49 1.39 -9.50 3.94
CA TYR A 49 1.04 -10.91 4.10
C TYR A 49 2.27 -11.78 4.44
N PRO A 50 2.49 -12.10 5.73
CA PRO A 50 3.65 -12.89 6.18
C PRO A 50 3.65 -14.34 5.68
N ARG A 51 2.47 -14.92 5.50
CA ARG A 51 2.33 -16.31 5.04
C ARG A 51 2.47 -16.35 3.51
N PRO A 52 3.34 -17.19 2.94
CA PRO A 52 3.37 -17.43 1.50
C PRO A 52 2.00 -17.82 0.95
N ASP A 53 1.77 -17.45 -0.30
CA ASP A 53 0.56 -17.74 -1.08
C ASP A 53 -0.72 -17.07 -0.54
N THR A 54 -0.58 -16.01 0.27
CA THR A 54 -1.72 -15.28 0.87
C THR A 54 -1.77 -13.79 0.56
N GLY A 55 -0.75 -13.26 -0.10
CA GLY A 55 -0.76 -11.90 -0.66
C GLY A 55 -1.88 -11.72 -1.69
N LEU A 56 -2.22 -10.47 -1.94
CA LEU A 56 -3.26 -10.15 -2.91
C LEU A 56 -2.76 -10.40 -4.34
N SER A 57 -3.68 -10.73 -5.24
CA SER A 57 -3.41 -10.69 -6.68
C SER A 57 -3.36 -9.25 -7.18
N VAL A 58 -2.65 -9.02 -8.28
CA VAL A 58 -2.59 -7.72 -8.96
C VAL A 58 -3.99 -7.21 -9.30
N ASP A 59 -4.84 -8.07 -9.88
CA ASP A 59 -6.22 -7.71 -10.24
C ASP A 59 -7.07 -7.27 -9.06
N LEU A 60 -6.88 -7.89 -7.89
CA LEU A 60 -7.62 -7.51 -6.70
C LEU A 60 -7.15 -6.15 -6.17
N VAL A 61 -5.84 -5.89 -6.15
CA VAL A 61 -5.29 -4.58 -5.77
C VAL A 61 -5.80 -3.49 -6.74
N ASN A 62 -5.73 -3.73 -8.06
CA ASN A 62 -6.28 -2.83 -9.08
C ASN A 62 -7.74 -2.48 -8.82
N LYS A 63 -8.60 -3.49 -8.65
CA LYS A 63 -10.04 -3.28 -8.40
C LYS A 63 -10.32 -2.48 -7.13
N LYS A 64 -9.53 -2.70 -6.06
CA LYS A 64 -9.67 -1.94 -4.80
C LYS A 64 -9.24 -0.50 -4.97
N ASN A 65 -8.13 -0.26 -5.66
CA ASN A 65 -7.59 1.08 -5.86
C ASN A 65 -8.45 1.91 -6.82
N GLU A 66 -8.90 1.34 -7.94
CA GLU A 66 -9.87 1.98 -8.84
C GLU A 66 -11.14 2.37 -8.09
N LEU A 67 -11.66 1.48 -7.24
CA LEU A 67 -12.83 1.77 -6.42
C LEU A 67 -12.56 2.93 -5.45
N ILE A 68 -11.41 2.96 -4.77
CA ILE A 68 -11.04 4.07 -3.87
C ILE A 68 -10.99 5.39 -4.67
N TYR A 69 -10.31 5.41 -5.81
CA TYR A 69 -10.14 6.60 -6.63
C TYR A 69 -11.46 7.12 -7.23
N GLN A 70 -12.45 6.26 -7.46
CA GLN A 70 -13.80 6.69 -7.86
C GLN A 70 -14.46 7.60 -6.81
N PHE A 71 -14.20 7.38 -5.52
CA PHE A 71 -14.79 8.18 -4.43
C PHE A 71 -13.84 9.26 -3.91
N ASN A 72 -12.52 9.03 -3.97
CA ASN A 72 -11.50 9.98 -3.55
C ASN A 72 -10.37 10.05 -4.59
N PRO A 73 -10.49 10.90 -5.62
CA PRO A 73 -9.51 10.99 -6.71
C PRO A 73 -8.09 11.40 -6.26
N LYS A 74 -7.93 11.93 -5.05
CA LYS A 74 -6.65 12.36 -4.48
C LYS A 74 -6.19 11.45 -3.33
N ALA A 75 -6.77 10.24 -3.22
CA ALA A 75 -6.45 9.31 -2.16
C ALA A 75 -4.96 8.95 -2.14
N GLN A 76 -4.37 9.00 -0.94
CA GLN A 76 -3.09 8.36 -0.67
C GLN A 76 -3.35 6.88 -0.40
N ILE A 77 -2.83 6.01 -1.27
CA ILE A 77 -2.93 4.55 -1.13
C ILE A 77 -1.53 3.97 -0.90
N TYR A 78 -1.37 3.27 0.23
CA TYR A 78 -0.13 2.64 0.65
C TYR A 78 -0.13 1.14 0.34
N GLY A 79 1.01 0.61 -0.10
CA GLY A 79 1.24 -0.82 -0.31
C GLY A 79 2.64 -1.24 0.09
N PHE A 80 2.82 -2.52 0.38
CA PHE A 80 4.06 -3.07 0.95
C PHE A 80 4.88 -3.90 -0.05
N ILE A 81 6.19 -3.68 -0.04
CA ILE A 81 7.20 -4.52 -0.68
C ILE A 81 8.04 -5.26 0.37
N VAL A 82 8.68 -6.34 -0.06
CA VAL A 82 9.60 -7.13 0.79
C VAL A 82 10.89 -6.35 1.01
N GLY A 83 11.40 -6.38 2.25
CA GLY A 83 12.72 -5.89 2.61
C GLY A 83 13.75 -7.02 2.76
N SER A 84 14.96 -6.70 3.19
CA SER A 84 16.03 -7.68 3.44
C SER A 84 16.05 -8.20 4.88
N GLY A 85 15.64 -7.40 5.86
CA GLY A 85 15.54 -7.80 7.26
C GLY A 85 14.24 -8.55 7.54
N LEU A 86 14.11 -9.76 6.98
CA LEU A 86 12.84 -10.49 6.95
C LEU A 86 12.24 -10.68 8.35
N ARG A 87 11.00 -10.21 8.55
CA ARG A 87 10.35 -10.26 9.86
C ARG A 87 9.97 -11.70 10.23
N GLY A 88 10.25 -12.06 11.48
CA GLY A 88 9.79 -13.31 12.07
C GLY A 88 8.27 -13.36 12.27
N PRO A 89 7.70 -14.55 12.55
CA PRO A 89 8.39 -15.82 12.76
C PRO A 89 8.70 -16.60 11.47
N LEU A 90 8.07 -16.24 10.34
CA LEU A 90 8.19 -17.01 9.11
C LEU A 90 9.42 -16.65 8.28
N HIS A 91 9.91 -15.40 8.39
CA HIS A 91 11.01 -14.90 7.58
C HIS A 91 10.79 -15.14 6.07
N LYS A 92 9.57 -14.83 5.59
CA LYS A 92 9.14 -15.01 4.18
C LYS A 92 8.75 -13.70 3.47
N GLY A 93 9.12 -12.56 4.05
CA GLY A 93 8.82 -11.24 3.52
C GLY A 93 7.39 -10.80 3.78
N LEU A 94 7.18 -9.49 3.69
CA LEU A 94 5.91 -8.83 3.95
C LEU A 94 5.37 -8.05 2.73
N PRO A 95 5.08 -8.72 1.61
CA PRO A 95 4.49 -8.04 0.44
C PRO A 95 2.99 -7.80 0.62
N THR A 96 2.46 -6.82 -0.11
CA THR A 96 1.02 -6.71 -0.40
C THR A 96 0.61 -7.61 -1.56
N ILE A 97 1.35 -7.59 -2.67
CA ILE A 97 1.09 -8.42 -3.87
C ILE A 97 1.89 -9.71 -3.79
N GLU A 98 1.23 -10.87 -3.90
CA GLU A 98 1.92 -12.16 -3.73
C GLU A 98 3.02 -12.37 -4.78
N ALA A 99 2.74 -12.00 -6.04
CA ALA A 99 3.67 -12.14 -7.14
C ALA A 99 4.99 -11.38 -6.94
N THR A 100 5.05 -10.41 -6.01
CA THR A 100 6.26 -9.63 -5.73
C THR A 100 7.10 -10.17 -4.58
N ARG A 101 6.71 -11.28 -3.94
CA ARG A 101 7.36 -11.79 -2.70
C ARG A 101 8.87 -12.01 -2.86
N HIS A 102 9.29 -12.44 -4.04
CA HIS A 102 10.70 -12.74 -4.35
C HIS A 102 11.28 -11.79 -5.41
N SER A 103 10.56 -10.71 -5.73
CA SER A 103 10.99 -9.74 -6.72
C SER A 103 12.00 -8.76 -6.13
N HIS A 104 12.84 -8.19 -6.99
CA HIS A 104 13.67 -7.05 -6.63
C HIS A 104 12.78 -5.88 -6.15
N PRO A 105 13.17 -5.11 -5.11
CA PRO A 105 12.36 -4.01 -4.57
C PRO A 105 11.86 -3.01 -5.62
N VAL A 106 12.69 -2.68 -6.62
CA VAL A 106 12.28 -1.79 -7.73
C VAL A 106 11.16 -2.41 -8.58
N VAL A 107 11.25 -3.71 -8.90
CA VAL A 107 10.21 -4.40 -9.68
C VAL A 107 8.91 -4.47 -8.89
N ALA A 108 8.99 -4.78 -7.59
CA ALA A 108 7.85 -4.82 -6.70
C ALA A 108 7.17 -3.44 -6.57
N ALA A 109 7.97 -2.38 -6.39
CA ALA A 109 7.48 -1.01 -6.31
C ALA A 109 6.82 -0.55 -7.62
N LYS A 110 7.44 -0.86 -8.77
CA LYS A 110 6.87 -0.55 -10.09
C LYS A 110 5.51 -1.21 -10.28
N LEU A 111 5.37 -2.50 -9.92
CA LEU A 111 4.11 -3.21 -10.04
C LEU A 111 3.03 -2.61 -9.13
N LEU A 112 3.37 -2.26 -7.89
CA LEU A 112 2.43 -1.56 -7.00
C LEU A 112 1.98 -0.21 -7.60
N GLN A 113 2.90 0.59 -8.13
CA GLN A 113 2.57 1.87 -8.77
C GLN A 113 1.65 1.69 -9.99
N GLU A 114 1.85 0.63 -10.78
CA GLU A 114 0.96 0.29 -11.90
C GLU A 114 -0.46 -0.06 -11.45
N THR A 115 -0.63 -0.52 -10.20
CA THR A 115 -1.94 -0.75 -9.60
C THR A 115 -2.61 0.49 -9.03
N GLY A 116 -1.99 1.66 -9.14
CA GLY A 116 -2.46 2.91 -8.53
C GLY A 116 -2.07 3.08 -7.06
N VAL A 117 -1.17 2.25 -6.50
CA VAL A 117 -0.59 2.55 -5.19
C VAL A 117 0.32 3.78 -5.31
N SER A 118 0.01 4.83 -4.58
CA SER A 118 0.77 6.09 -4.61
C SER A 118 2.00 6.05 -3.71
N GLU A 119 1.98 5.27 -2.63
CA GLU A 119 3.02 5.24 -1.60
C GLU A 119 3.50 3.81 -1.37
N VAL A 120 4.80 3.57 -1.57
CA VAL A 120 5.42 2.24 -1.40
C VAL A 120 6.16 2.18 -0.08
N LEU A 121 5.83 1.19 0.75
CA LEU A 121 6.43 0.95 2.06
C LEU A 121 7.24 -0.35 2.04
N VAL A 122 8.36 -0.39 2.76
CA VAL A 122 9.06 -1.66 3.05
C VAL A 122 8.37 -2.30 4.25
N GLY A 123 7.86 -3.53 4.09
CA GLY A 123 7.13 -4.22 5.16
C GLY A 123 8.05 -4.86 6.21
N ASP A 124 9.20 -5.35 5.79
CA ASP A 124 10.19 -6.01 6.64
C ASP A 124 11.06 -5.00 7.41
N SER A 125 11.83 -5.48 8.40
CA SER A 125 12.51 -4.63 9.37
C SER A 125 13.65 -3.79 8.78
N LEU A 126 14.23 -4.22 7.66
CA LEU A 126 15.36 -3.55 7.00
C LEU A 126 15.26 -3.70 5.49
N ILE A 127 15.95 -2.82 4.77
CA ILE A 127 16.26 -2.96 3.35
C ILE A 127 17.76 -2.76 3.17
N GLU A 128 18.39 -3.55 2.31
CA GLU A 128 19.81 -3.41 2.03
C GLU A 128 20.10 -2.04 1.41
N ILE A 129 21.20 -1.41 1.83
CA ILE A 129 21.52 -0.03 1.40
C ILE A 129 21.64 0.10 -0.12
N ARG A 130 22.12 -0.94 -0.81
CA ARG A 130 22.21 -0.98 -2.28
C ARG A 130 20.81 -0.95 -2.91
N GLN A 131 19.91 -1.82 -2.45
CA GLN A 131 18.53 -1.88 -2.92
C GLN A 131 17.75 -0.62 -2.57
N ALA A 132 17.98 -0.04 -1.39
CA ALA A 132 17.37 1.21 -0.97
C ALA A 132 17.77 2.38 -1.89
N LYS A 133 19.06 2.50 -2.24
CA LYS A 133 19.53 3.51 -3.21
C LYS A 133 18.85 3.33 -4.57
N GLN A 134 18.83 2.10 -5.08
CA GLN A 134 18.18 1.79 -6.36
C GLN A 134 16.67 2.12 -6.34
N LEU A 135 15.99 1.79 -5.24
CA LEU A 135 14.57 2.12 -5.06
C LEU A 135 14.34 3.63 -5.00
N ILE A 136 15.17 4.36 -4.25
CA ILE A 136 15.08 5.83 -4.17
C ILE A 136 15.30 6.47 -5.54
N ASP A 137 16.34 6.04 -6.26
CA ASP A 137 16.66 6.57 -7.60
C ASP A 137 15.51 6.29 -8.58
N PHE A 138 14.98 5.06 -8.55
CA PHE A 138 13.83 4.68 -9.36
C PHE A 138 12.60 5.54 -9.04
N CYS A 139 12.23 5.69 -7.76
CA CYS A 139 11.04 6.45 -7.36
C CYS A 139 11.17 7.96 -7.66
N LYS A 140 12.39 8.54 -7.58
CA LYS A 140 12.61 9.97 -7.80
C LYS A 140 12.85 10.34 -9.26
N HIS A 141 13.55 9.49 -10.00
CA HIS A 141 14.08 9.82 -11.32
C HIS A 141 13.59 8.90 -12.43
N GLY A 142 12.82 7.85 -12.11
CA GLY A 142 12.32 6.87 -13.08
C GLY A 142 13.38 5.91 -13.61
N HIS A 143 14.60 5.94 -13.08
CA HIS A 143 15.71 5.07 -13.46
C HIS A 143 16.62 4.78 -12.27
N PHE A 144 17.39 3.70 -12.35
CA PHE A 144 18.36 3.29 -11.32
C PHE A 144 19.54 2.58 -11.97
N THR A 145 20.66 2.50 -11.26
CA THR A 145 21.86 1.80 -11.75
C THR A 145 21.82 0.32 -11.35
N LEU A 146 22.00 -0.57 -12.34
CA LEU A 146 22.21 -2.00 -12.13
C LEU A 146 23.71 -2.28 -12.26
N CYS A 147 24.36 -2.71 -11.17
CA CYS A 147 25.73 -3.22 -11.26
C CYS A 147 25.68 -4.69 -11.67
N ILE A 148 26.28 -5.01 -12.81
CA ILE A 148 26.49 -6.37 -13.30
C ILE A 148 27.91 -6.75 -12.85
N GLU A 149 28.03 -7.89 -12.17
CA GLU A 149 29.32 -8.52 -11.83
C GLU A 149 29.71 -9.51 -12.93
#